data_AF-A0A6G8FKR3-F1
#
_entry.id   AF-A0A6G8FKR3-F1
#
_cell.length_a   1.000
_cell.length_b   1.000
_cell.length_c   1.000
_cell.angle_alpha   90.00
_cell.angle_beta   90.00
_cell.angle_gamma   90.00
#
_symmetry.space_group_name_H-M   'P 1'
#
loop_
_entity.id
_entity.type
_entity.pdbx_description
1 polymer ?
#
loop_
_entity_poly.entity_id
_entity_poly.type
_entity_poly.pdbx_seq_one_letter_code
_entity_poly.pdbx_strand_id
1 'polypeptide(L)' 'MRLSLAGSQLLGVVTARYILKIPPLVNLSLDELAQTVGPTLDHYLMDELGGHVH' A
#
# COMPACT_ATOMS: atom_id res chain seq x y z
N MET A 1 15.09 0.03 -7.41
CA MET A 1 15.16 0.16 -5.93
C MET A 1 13.87 0.69 -5.29
N ARG A 2 13.04 1.50 -5.98
CA ARG A 2 11.77 2.02 -5.44
C ARG A 2 10.68 0.98 -5.16
N LEU A 3 10.62 -0.11 -5.94
CA LEU A 3 9.68 -1.21 -5.71
C LEU A 3 9.85 -1.89 -4.33
N SER A 4 11.10 -2.17 -3.92
CA SER A 4 11.36 -2.81 -2.63
C SER A 4 10.95 -1.93 -1.44
N LEU A 5 11.07 -0.61 -1.57
CA LEU A 5 10.61 0.33 -0.53
C LEU A 5 9.08 0.38 -0.47
N ALA A 6 8.40 0.38 -1.62
CA ALA A 6 6.95 0.32 -1.69
C ALA A 6 6.40 -0.99 -1.09
N GLY A 7 7.01 -2.13 -1.43
CA GLY A 7 6.67 -3.43 -0.84
C GLY A 7 6.81 -3.46 0.68
N SER A 8 7.89 -2.88 1.22
CA SER A 8 8.10 -2.77 2.66
C SER A 8 7.10 -1.87 3.36
N GLN A 9 6.69 -0.76 2.74
CA GLN A 9 5.64 0.12 3.27
C GLN A 9 4.29 -0.61 3.36
N LEU A 10 3.91 -1.34 2.32
CA LEU A 10 2.68 -2.14 2.32
C LEU A 10 2.72 -3.25 3.37
N LEU A 11 3.86 -3.94 3.50
CA LEU A 11 4.05 -4.95 4.53
C LEU A 11 3.93 -4.35 5.94
N GLY A 12 4.43 -3.13 6.14
CA GLY A 12 4.27 -2.37 7.39
C GLY A 12 2.80 -2.10 7.72
N VAL A 13 2.01 -1.64 6.75
CA VAL A 13 0.57 -1.39 6.93
C VAL A 13 -0.20 -2.67 7.20
N VAL A 14 0.08 -3.75 6.47
CA VAL A 14 -0.53 -5.07 6.68
C VAL A 14 -0.19 -5.61 8.06
N THR A 15 1.07 -5.51 8.48
CA THR A 15 1.52 -5.94 9.82
C THR A 15 0.83 -5.13 10.91
N ALA A 16 0.79 -3.80 10.79
CA ALA A 16 0.16 -2.92 11.75
C ALA A 16 -1.36 -3.16 11.88
N ARG A 17 -2.04 -3.45 10.76
CA ARG A 17 -3.49 -3.67 10.71
C ARG A 17 -3.92 -5.07 11.13
N TYR A 18 -3.25 -6.12 10.64
CA TYR A 18 -3.71 -7.50 10.80
C TYR A 18 -2.98 -8.26 11.92
N ILE A 19 -1.71 -7.93 12.18
CA ILE A 19 -0.90 -8.63 13.19
C ILE A 19 -0.93 -7.86 14.51
N LEU A 20 -0.56 -6.57 14.49
CA LEU A 20 -0.49 -5.74 15.69
C LEU A 20 -1.84 -5.15 16.11
N LYS A 21 -2.82 -5.12 15.19
CA LYS A 21 -4.19 -4.65 15.42
C LYS A 21 -4.26 -3.28 16.10
N ILE A 22 -3.45 -2.33 15.65
CA ILE A 22 -3.37 -0.99 16.24
C ILE A 22 -4.67 -0.21 15.95
N PRO A 23 -5.45 0.23 16.97
CA PRO A 23 -6.54 1.18 16.75
C PRO A 23 -5.92 2.55 16.38
N PRO A 24 -6.31 3.23 15.28
CA PRO A 24 -7.55 3.13 14.48
C PRO A 24 -7.48 2.31 13.18
N LEU A 25 -6.34 1.69 12.84
CA LEU A 25 -6.14 0.99 11.57
C LEU A 25 -7.07 -0.23 11.39
N VAL A 26 -7.48 -0.84 12.50
CA VAL A 26 -8.45 -1.94 12.54
C VAL A 26 -9.88 -1.46 12.28
N ASN A 27 -10.18 -0.20 12.62
CA ASN A 27 -11.53 0.36 12.52
C ASN A 27 -11.84 0.92 11.13
N LEU A 28 -10.81 1.17 10.32
CA LEU A 28 -11.01 1.65 8.94
C LEU A 28 -11.51 0.52 8.05
N SER A 29 -12.54 0.79 7.26
CA SER A 29 -13.02 -0.11 6.21
C SER A 29 -11.92 -0.36 5.17
N LEU A 30 -12.00 -1.49 4.47
CA LEU A 30 -11.01 -1.80 3.42
C LEU A 30 -10.97 -0.70 2.35
N ASP A 31 -12.13 -0.15 1.99
CA ASP A 31 -12.25 0.96 1.04
C ASP A 31 -11.63 2.27 1.54
N GLU A 32 -11.70 2.58 2.83
CA GLU A 32 -11.08 3.78 3.40
C GLU A 32 -9.54 3.64 3.43
N LEU A 33 -9.06 2.44 3.75
CA LEU A 33 -7.64 2.13 3.65
C LEU A 33 -7.17 2.17 2.19
N ALA A 34 -7.92 1.58 1.27
CA ALA A 34 -7.63 1.60 -0.16
C ALA A 34 -7.66 3.03 -0.72
N GLN A 35 -8.52 3.92 -0.27
CA GLN A 35 -8.50 5.33 -0.67
C GLN A 35 -7.29 6.08 -0.12
N THR A 36 -6.79 5.70 1.05
CA THR A 36 -5.61 6.33 1.67
C THR A 36 -4.31 5.86 1.01
N VAL A 37 -4.20 4.56 0.74
CA VAL A 37 -2.98 3.93 0.22
C VAL A 37 -3.01 3.81 -1.32
N GLY A 38 -4.20 3.85 -1.91
CA GLY A 38 -4.48 3.71 -3.34
C GLY A 38 -3.74 4.70 -4.23
N PRO A 39 -3.69 6.01 -3.94
CA PRO A 39 -2.91 6.96 -4.74
C PRO A 39 -1.41 6.66 -4.74
N THR A 40 -0.90 6.13 -3.63
CA THR A 40 0.52 5.73 -3.52
C THR A 40 0.75 4.44 -4.30
N LEU A 41 -0.16 3.48 -4.21
CA LEU A 41 -0.13 2.21 -4.94
C LEU A 41 -0.28 2.40 -6.45
N ASP A 42 -1.26 3.18 -6.90
CA ASP A 42 -1.46 3.52 -8.32
C ASP A 42 -0.23 4.21 -8.88
N HIS A 43 0.39 5.13 -8.14
CA HIS A 43 1.61 5.77 -8.60
C HIS A 43 2.77 4.78 -8.75
N TYR A 44 2.91 3.77 -7.87
CA TYR A 44 3.95 2.74 -7.99
C TYR A 44 3.62 1.65 -9.03
N LEU A 45 2.36 1.21 -9.10
CA LEU A 45 1.88 0.14 -9.97
C LEU A 45 1.74 0.62 -11.41
N MET A 46 1.21 1.83 -11.68
CA MET A 46 1.21 2.38 -13.04
C MET A 46 2.61 2.80 -13.49
N ASP A 47 3.47 3.28 -12.60
CA ASP A 47 4.86 3.61 -12.94
C ASP A 47 5.77 2.37 -13.05
N GLU A 48 5.34 1.19 -12.59
CA GLU A 48 5.98 -0.09 -12.90
C GLU A 48 5.37 -0.78 -14.13
N LEU A 49 4.05 -0.80 -14.28
CA LEU A 49 3.37 -1.37 -15.44
C LEU A 49 3.55 -0.51 -16.71
N GLY A 50 3.91 0.77 -16.57
CA GLY A 50 4.35 1.65 -17.65
C GLY A 50 5.84 1.53 -18.02
N GLY A 51 6.60 0.69 -17.31
CA GLY A 51 8.05 0.53 -17.52
C GLY A 51 8.45 -0.41 -18.66
N HIS A 52 7.52 -1.11 -19.31
CA HIS A 52 7.81 -2.08 -20.38
C HIS A 52 6.77 -2.05 -21.51
N VAL A 53 6.40 -0.85 -21.99
CA VAL A 53 5.74 -0.71 -23.29
C VAL A 53 6.28 0.50 -24.07
N HIS A 54 7.58 0.48 -24.37
CA HIS A 54 8.11 1.03 -25.62
C HIS A 54 9.41 0.30 -25.99
#